data_AF-A0A957B726-F1
#
_entry.id   AF-A0A957B726-F1
#
_cell.length_a   1.000
_cell.length_b   1.000
_cell.length_c   1.000
_cell.angle_alpha   90.00
_cell.angle_beta   90.00
_cell.angle_gamma   90.00
#
_symmetry.space_group_name_H-M   'P 1'
#
loop_
_entity.id
_entity.type
_entity.pdbx_description
1 polymer ?
#
loop_
_entity_poly.entity_id
_entity_poly.type
_entity_poly.pdbx_seq_one_letter_code
_entity_poly.pdbx_strand_id
1 'polypeptide(L)'
;VKSVDRQAHDVALYLDVSSHLVVNTIEQLVVWGRHRISDTREALWMGSQEQNVLEKIGDDIRIDWGYLYTMPIQPTSGVNGLSLPLRMGFLETGSLPTHDYTEMPRDAGTRPPAPVSAWVFDLKITPDKAESRQLMVAYDDLFSVEYMFRRMRPYWRRNKADASDLLRWGLADYEQLSQACEQFDNELMADLEATGGAEYAQLAALSFRQCIAAHKLVADLDGTLLFLSKENFSNGCMATVDISYPSSPFFLLFSPTLLEAMLTPVLDYAASPRWPHRYAPHDIGRYPKANGQVYGGGEESDFRQMPVEECGNMLLMVSALCQVQGSADYAKPYWPILSQWADYLLESGLDPANQLCTDDFAGHLAHNVNLSLKAIEGLGAYAELCRKDGQTEEADRVRALAQQMAEQWQQMAFEGDHYRLAFDQEGTWSQKYNLVWDVILNLNLFPKSVAETELAYYRQNQALYGLPLDSRSTYTKLDWIVWSACLTQSADDFKALIDPVYRWLNETPSRVPLNDWYFTDTGKQRSFQARSVVGGVFIRILYDHSLWNKWRHR
;
A
#
# COMPACT_ATOMS: atom_id res chain seq x y z
N VAL A 1 12.21 -28.42 11.96
CA VAL A 1 13.43 -29.24 11.72
C VAL A 1 13.02 -30.69 11.56
N LYS A 2 13.53 -31.40 10.54
CA LYS A 2 13.30 -32.84 10.34
C LYS A 2 14.59 -33.54 9.89
N SER A 3 14.76 -34.80 10.24
CA SER A 3 15.88 -35.61 9.73
C SER A 3 15.68 -35.91 8.24
N VAL A 4 16.77 -35.83 7.46
CA VAL A 4 16.80 -36.23 6.04
C VAL A 4 17.59 -37.52 5.81
N ASP A 5 18.48 -37.88 6.74
CA ASP A 5 19.28 -39.11 6.75
C ASP A 5 18.60 -40.26 7.52
N ARG A 6 17.41 -40.01 8.08
CA ARG A 6 16.65 -40.93 8.92
C ARG A 6 17.39 -41.37 10.19
N GLN A 7 18.24 -40.51 10.74
CA GLN A 7 18.89 -40.70 12.04
C GLN A 7 18.32 -39.73 13.09
N ALA A 8 18.57 -40.07 14.37
CA ALA A 8 18.27 -39.16 15.47
C ALA A 8 19.36 -38.09 15.58
N HIS A 9 18.96 -36.84 15.84
CA HIS A 9 19.87 -35.71 15.98
C HIS A 9 19.47 -34.86 17.18
N ASP A 10 20.45 -34.44 17.97
CA ASP A 10 20.26 -33.36 18.94
C ASP A 10 20.60 -32.04 18.23
N VAL A 11 19.63 -31.12 18.20
CA VAL A 11 19.74 -29.84 17.50
C VAL A 11 19.42 -28.71 18.46
N ALA A 12 20.29 -27.70 18.52
CA ALA A 12 20.01 -26.43 19.17
C ALA A 12 19.84 -25.34 18.11
N LEU A 13 18.78 -24.54 18.22
CA LEU A 13 18.53 -23.38 17.36
C LEU A 13 18.73 -22.10 18.13
N TYR A 14 19.56 -21.20 17.61
CA TYR A 14 19.71 -19.83 18.11
C TYR A 14 18.95 -18.85 17.22
N LEU A 15 18.18 -17.96 17.84
CA LEU A 15 17.50 -16.85 17.16
C LEU A 15 17.65 -15.59 18.02
N ASP A 16 18.09 -14.49 17.41
CA ASP A 16 18.11 -13.19 18.06
C ASP A 16 17.33 -12.14 17.26
N VAL A 17 16.75 -11.17 17.97
CA VAL A 17 16.04 -10.03 17.38
C VAL A 17 16.78 -8.76 17.78
N SER A 18 17.17 -7.96 16.79
CA SER A 18 18.02 -6.78 16.98
C SER A 18 17.25 -5.54 17.41
N SER A 19 17.92 -4.72 18.23
CA SER A 19 17.45 -3.39 18.61
C SER A 19 17.32 -2.39 17.46
N HIS A 20 17.80 -2.70 16.26
CA HIS A 20 17.52 -1.89 15.06
C HIS A 20 16.02 -1.70 14.78
N LEU A 21 15.16 -2.60 15.30
CA LEU A 21 13.70 -2.50 15.15
C LEU A 21 13.04 -1.46 16.07
N VAL A 22 13.78 -0.89 17.03
CA VAL A 22 13.24 0.06 18.03
C VAL A 22 13.88 1.45 17.93
N VAL A 23 14.60 1.73 16.84
CA VAL A 23 15.28 3.01 16.61
C VAL A 23 15.13 3.49 15.17
N ASN A 24 15.24 4.80 14.97
CA ASN A 24 15.32 5.42 13.65
C ASN A 24 16.74 5.35 13.08
N THR A 25 17.75 5.59 13.93
CA THR A 25 19.17 5.51 13.54
C THR A 25 19.96 4.69 14.56
N ILE A 26 21.11 4.15 14.13
CA ILE A 26 21.91 3.22 14.94
C ILE A 26 22.64 3.87 16.13
N GLU A 27 22.70 5.21 16.15
CA GLU A 27 23.27 6.01 17.24
C GLU A 27 22.33 6.09 18.45
N GLN A 28 21.03 5.86 18.25
CA GLN A 28 20.05 6.00 19.32
C GLN A 28 20.28 4.96 20.41
N LEU A 29 20.12 5.42 21.64
CA LEU A 29 20.27 4.62 22.84
C LEU A 29 19.06 3.73 23.07
N VAL A 30 19.31 2.48 23.42
CA VAL A 30 18.32 1.42 23.64
C VAL A 30 18.40 0.94 25.07
N VAL A 31 17.24 0.68 25.66
CA VAL A 31 17.04 0.04 26.95
C VAL A 31 16.23 -1.24 26.76
N TRP A 32 16.37 -2.18 27.68
CA TRP A 32 15.72 -3.48 27.59
C TRP A 32 15.35 -4.04 28.97
N GLY A 33 14.51 -5.07 28.96
CA GLY A 33 14.16 -5.77 30.18
C GLY A 33 13.26 -6.97 29.94
N ARG A 34 12.64 -7.41 31.02
CA ARG A 34 11.71 -8.52 31.08
C ARG A 34 10.31 -8.03 31.40
N HIS A 35 9.30 -8.62 30.77
CA HIS A 35 7.88 -8.32 30.97
C HIS A 35 7.14 -9.60 31.35
N ARG A 36 6.62 -9.64 32.58
CA ARG A 36 5.93 -10.82 33.12
C ARG A 36 4.48 -10.83 32.64
N ILE A 37 4.11 -11.84 31.84
CA ILE A 37 2.75 -12.00 31.29
C ILE A 37 1.85 -12.78 32.25
N SER A 38 2.43 -13.79 32.91
CA SER A 38 1.78 -14.64 33.91
C SER A 38 2.82 -15.22 34.88
N ASP A 39 2.42 -16.12 35.78
CA ASP A 39 3.35 -16.79 36.68
C ASP A 39 4.37 -17.68 35.98
N THR A 40 4.05 -18.16 34.78
CA THR A 40 4.85 -19.15 34.02
C THR A 40 5.35 -18.63 32.68
N ARG A 41 5.02 -17.38 32.31
CA ARG A 41 5.40 -16.79 31.02
C ARG A 41 5.94 -15.38 31.15
N GLU A 42 7.02 -15.14 30.43
CA GLU A 42 7.75 -13.88 30.38
C GLU A 42 8.12 -13.59 28.93
N ALA A 43 8.08 -12.31 28.57
CA ALA A 43 8.59 -11.77 27.32
C ALA A 43 9.84 -10.94 27.59
N LEU A 44 10.74 -10.87 26.61
CA LEU A 44 11.83 -9.90 26.61
C LEU A 44 11.39 -8.68 25.82
N TRP A 45 11.67 -7.48 26.33
CA TRP A 45 11.33 -6.23 25.67
C TRP A 45 12.55 -5.35 25.43
N MET A 46 12.50 -4.56 24.35
CA MET A 46 13.47 -3.51 24.04
C MET A 46 12.75 -2.25 23.54
N GLY A 47 13.34 -1.08 23.77
CA GLY A 47 12.83 0.20 23.28
C GLY A 47 13.93 1.26 23.22
N SER A 48 13.73 2.31 22.42
CA SER A 48 14.59 3.49 22.52
C SER A 48 14.50 4.09 23.93
N GLN A 49 15.56 4.76 24.37
CA GLN A 49 15.58 5.42 25.68
C GLN A 49 14.66 6.65 25.74
N GLU A 50 14.64 7.45 24.69
CA GLU A 50 14.00 8.78 24.70
C GLU A 50 12.48 8.70 24.64
N GLN A 51 11.92 7.74 23.89
CA GLN A 51 10.47 7.52 23.79
C GLN A 51 9.69 8.80 23.39
N ASN A 52 10.22 9.59 22.47
CA ASN A 52 9.57 10.80 21.96
C ASN A 52 8.42 10.45 20.99
N VAL A 53 7.31 9.96 21.58
CA VAL A 53 6.14 9.45 20.85
C VAL A 53 5.61 10.47 19.84
N LEU A 54 5.57 10.05 18.56
CA LEU A 54 5.10 10.84 17.41
C LEU A 54 5.86 12.16 17.20
N GLU A 55 7.09 12.28 17.69
CA GLU A 55 7.89 13.50 17.49
C GLU A 55 8.39 13.63 16.05
N LYS A 56 9.05 12.59 15.53
CA LYS A 56 9.64 12.56 14.20
C LYS A 56 8.56 12.52 13.12
N ILE A 57 8.78 13.27 12.05
CA ILE A 57 7.85 13.42 10.93
C ILE A 57 8.65 13.30 9.63
N GLY A 58 8.11 12.58 8.65
CA GLY A 58 8.62 12.60 7.29
C GLY A 58 8.86 11.26 6.66
N ASP A 59 9.72 11.28 5.66
CA ASP A 59 10.05 10.11 4.86
C ASP A 59 11.31 9.40 5.35
N ASP A 60 11.45 8.12 5.00
CA ASP A 60 12.58 7.26 5.39
C ASP A 60 12.87 7.26 6.92
N ILE A 61 11.87 7.63 7.72
CA ILE A 61 11.91 7.47 9.19
C ILE A 61 11.36 6.11 9.60
N ARG A 62 12.05 5.47 10.55
CA ARG A 62 11.57 4.28 11.27
C ARG A 62 11.01 4.69 12.62
N ILE A 63 10.15 3.84 13.16
CA ILE A 63 9.61 4.00 14.50
C ILE A 63 10.74 3.89 15.53
N ASP A 64 10.80 4.86 16.43
CA ASP A 64 11.78 4.92 17.51
C ASP A 64 11.13 5.23 18.86
N TRP A 65 9.86 4.89 19.00
CA TRP A 65 9.09 4.96 20.24
C TRP A 65 8.26 3.69 20.38
N GLY A 66 7.83 3.40 21.60
CA GLY A 66 7.20 2.13 21.93
C GLY A 66 8.22 1.04 22.18
N TYR A 67 7.73 -0.20 22.20
CA TYR A 67 8.48 -1.36 22.69
C TYR A 67 8.27 -2.57 21.79
N LEU A 68 9.39 -3.18 21.42
CA LEU A 68 9.46 -4.51 20.83
C LEU A 68 9.37 -5.55 21.94
N TYR A 69 8.59 -6.60 21.73
CA TYR A 69 8.50 -7.76 22.60
C TYR A 69 8.84 -9.03 21.81
N THR A 70 9.56 -9.93 22.45
CA THR A 70 9.80 -11.29 21.94
C THR A 70 9.41 -12.30 23.00
N MET A 71 8.72 -13.37 22.60
CA MET A 71 8.25 -14.38 23.54
C MET A 71 8.09 -15.72 22.83
N PRO A 72 8.59 -16.82 23.41
CA PRO A 72 8.46 -18.13 22.81
C PRO A 72 7.07 -18.70 23.06
N ILE A 73 6.54 -19.46 22.10
CA ILE A 73 5.27 -20.16 22.29
C ILE A 73 5.48 -21.35 23.25
N GLN A 74 6.55 -22.11 23.03
CA GLN A 74 6.99 -23.19 23.92
C GLN A 74 7.87 -22.67 25.06
N PRO A 75 7.82 -23.25 26.28
CA PRO A 75 8.70 -22.84 27.38
C PRO A 75 10.18 -22.98 27.02
N THR A 76 10.92 -21.88 27.05
CA THR A 76 12.39 -21.81 26.97
C THR A 76 12.87 -20.53 27.66
N SER A 77 14.18 -20.36 27.82
CA SER A 77 14.80 -19.17 28.38
C SER A 77 15.41 -18.30 27.29
N GLY A 78 15.15 -17.00 27.39
CA GLY A 78 15.80 -15.97 26.57
C GLY A 78 16.70 -15.08 27.41
N VAL A 79 17.58 -14.35 26.73
CA VAL A 79 18.50 -13.37 27.32
C VAL A 79 18.49 -12.10 26.49
N ASN A 80 18.36 -10.94 27.15
CA ASN A 80 18.74 -9.67 26.55
C ASN A 80 20.26 -9.46 26.72
N GLY A 81 20.94 -9.13 25.62
CA GLY A 81 22.36 -8.84 25.69
C GLY A 81 22.94 -8.38 24.37
N LEU A 82 24.21 -8.66 24.16
CA LEU A 82 24.96 -8.15 23.02
C LEU A 82 25.15 -9.24 21.96
N SER A 83 24.87 -8.91 20.69
CA SER A 83 24.81 -9.89 19.59
C SER A 83 26.05 -10.77 19.47
N LEU A 84 27.25 -10.19 19.37
CA LEU A 84 28.48 -10.95 19.16
C LEU A 84 28.82 -11.89 20.34
N PRO A 85 28.86 -11.44 21.61
CA PRO A 85 29.08 -12.33 22.76
C PRO A 85 28.06 -13.46 22.86
N LEU A 86 26.77 -13.19 22.63
CA LEU A 86 25.73 -14.21 22.71
C LEU A 86 25.85 -15.24 21.59
N ARG A 87 26.13 -14.81 20.35
CA ARG A 87 26.35 -15.71 19.21
C ARG A 87 27.59 -16.57 19.40
N MET A 88 28.71 -15.98 19.84
CA MET A 88 29.95 -16.72 20.09
C MET A 88 29.78 -17.71 21.25
N GLY A 89 29.15 -17.29 22.35
CA GLY A 89 28.86 -18.18 23.47
C GLY A 89 27.99 -19.37 23.04
N PHE A 90 26.96 -19.13 22.22
CA PHE A 90 26.14 -20.21 21.67
C PHE A 90 26.95 -21.16 20.78
N LEU A 91 27.85 -20.66 19.93
CA LEU A 91 28.71 -21.51 19.09
C LEU A 91 29.65 -22.39 19.93
N GLU A 92 30.08 -21.92 21.10
CA GLU A 92 30.98 -22.65 21.99
C GLU A 92 30.25 -23.68 22.86
N THR A 93 29.09 -23.33 23.41
CA THR A 93 28.42 -24.15 24.45
C THR A 93 27.05 -24.70 24.04
N GLY A 94 26.48 -24.22 22.94
CA GLY A 94 25.10 -24.53 22.53
C GLY A 94 24.03 -23.88 23.42
N SER A 95 24.40 -22.95 24.31
CA SER A 95 23.48 -22.38 25.32
C SER A 95 23.62 -20.86 25.45
N LEU A 96 22.63 -20.22 26.08
CA LEU A 96 22.71 -18.81 26.51
C LEU A 96 23.17 -18.69 27.97
N PRO A 97 23.65 -17.51 28.39
CA PRO A 97 23.81 -17.17 29.80
C PRO A 97 22.50 -17.29 30.60
N THR A 98 22.58 -17.33 31.92
CA THR A 98 21.41 -17.42 32.80
C THR A 98 20.79 -16.09 33.19
N HIS A 99 21.41 -14.97 32.79
CA HIS A 99 21.01 -13.61 33.16
C HIS A 99 21.18 -12.64 32.00
N ASP A 100 20.40 -11.57 32.02
CA ASP A 100 20.51 -10.46 31.07
C ASP A 100 21.77 -9.64 31.32
N TYR A 101 22.28 -9.03 30.26
CA TYR A 101 23.33 -8.04 30.35
C TYR A 101 22.73 -6.75 30.95
N THR A 102 23.46 -6.08 31.84
CA THR A 102 22.99 -4.87 32.52
C THR A 102 23.59 -3.58 31.97
N GLU A 103 24.36 -3.66 30.88
CA GLU A 103 25.09 -2.55 30.27
C GLU A 103 24.19 -1.67 29.38
N MET A 104 23.14 -1.11 29.97
CA MET A 104 22.21 -0.18 29.30
C MET A 104 22.23 1.22 29.96
N PRO A 105 21.88 2.29 29.22
CA PRO A 105 21.53 2.30 27.81
C PRO A 105 22.74 2.05 26.90
N ARG A 106 22.48 1.52 25.70
CA ARG A 106 23.51 1.21 24.71
C ARG A 106 23.06 1.67 23.32
N ASP A 107 23.97 2.19 22.51
CA ASP A 107 23.64 2.54 21.13
C ASP A 107 23.27 1.28 20.32
N ALA A 108 22.37 1.44 19.36
CA ALA A 108 21.82 0.33 18.59
C ALA A 108 22.81 -0.31 17.61
N GLY A 109 23.93 0.33 17.25
CA GLY A 109 24.89 -0.28 16.32
C GLY A 109 26.19 0.47 15.98
N THR A 110 26.43 1.69 16.48
CA THR A 110 27.69 2.41 16.19
C THR A 110 28.91 1.75 16.83
N ARG A 111 28.72 1.07 17.95
CA ARG A 111 29.74 0.29 18.64
C ARG A 111 29.31 -1.18 18.63
N PRO A 112 29.63 -1.98 17.59
CA PRO A 112 29.29 -3.39 17.61
C PRO A 112 29.89 -4.03 18.88
N PRO A 113 29.19 -4.99 19.50
CA PRO A 113 27.89 -5.57 19.13
C PRO A 113 26.65 -4.72 19.48
N ALA A 114 25.58 -4.88 18.70
CA ALA A 114 24.26 -4.30 18.96
C ALA A 114 23.50 -5.06 20.07
N PRO A 115 22.62 -4.39 20.85
CA PRO A 115 21.67 -5.05 21.73
C PRO A 115 20.70 -5.97 20.97
N VAL A 116 20.43 -7.14 21.54
CA VAL A 116 19.51 -8.14 21.00
C VAL A 116 18.73 -8.82 22.12
N SER A 117 17.54 -9.33 21.77
CA SER A 117 16.84 -10.36 22.53
C SER A 117 17.12 -11.71 21.88
N ALA A 118 17.83 -12.60 22.58
CA ALA A 118 18.25 -13.90 22.08
C ALA A 118 17.49 -15.06 22.75
N TRP A 119 17.21 -16.10 21.96
CA TRP A 119 16.50 -17.30 22.37
C TRP A 119 17.22 -18.54 21.84
N VAL A 120 17.26 -19.59 22.66
CA VAL A 120 17.73 -20.91 22.26
C VAL A 120 16.61 -21.93 22.38
N PHE A 121 16.51 -22.81 21.40
CA PHE A 121 15.55 -23.90 21.38
C PHE A 121 16.24 -25.24 21.16
N ASP A 122 16.13 -26.12 22.14
CA ASP A 122 16.60 -27.50 22.03
C ASP A 122 15.53 -28.38 21.37
N LEU A 123 15.94 -29.15 20.38
CA LEU A 123 15.12 -30.11 19.67
C LEU A 123 15.81 -31.46 19.62
N LYS A 124 15.06 -32.49 20.02
CA LYS A 124 15.42 -33.89 19.81
C LYS A 124 14.73 -34.38 18.56
N ILE A 125 15.47 -34.47 17.47
CA ILE A 125 14.95 -34.90 16.17
C ILE A 125 15.00 -36.42 16.11
N THR A 126 13.89 -37.02 15.67
CA THR A 126 13.79 -38.46 15.43
C THR A 126 13.67 -38.73 13.93
N PRO A 127 13.94 -39.96 13.45
CA PRO A 127 13.91 -40.28 12.02
C PRO A 127 12.60 -39.94 11.31
N ASP A 128 11.47 -40.11 12.00
CA ASP A 128 10.14 -40.10 11.37
C ASP A 128 9.29 -38.87 11.74
N LYS A 129 9.82 -37.93 12.53
CA LYS A 129 9.05 -36.81 13.05
C LYS A 129 9.75 -35.47 12.86
N ALA A 130 9.01 -34.51 12.30
CA ALA A 130 9.42 -33.11 12.30
C ALA A 130 9.11 -32.45 13.65
N GLU A 131 10.03 -31.63 14.14
CA GLU A 131 9.86 -30.82 15.34
C GLU A 131 9.85 -29.33 14.97
N SER A 132 8.99 -28.56 15.63
CA SER A 132 8.81 -27.12 15.40
C SER A 132 8.90 -26.33 16.70
N ARG A 133 9.39 -25.09 16.59
CA ARG A 133 9.50 -24.10 17.68
C ARG A 133 9.12 -22.74 17.12
N GLN A 134 8.48 -21.90 17.91
CA GLN A 134 8.05 -20.57 17.49
C GLN A 134 8.51 -19.50 18.48
N LEU A 135 8.93 -18.37 17.90
CA LEU A 135 9.17 -17.13 18.61
C LEU A 135 8.18 -16.08 18.08
N MET A 136 7.37 -15.53 18.97
CA MET A 136 6.53 -14.37 18.67
C MET A 136 7.38 -13.10 18.71
N VAL A 137 7.19 -12.23 17.72
CA VAL A 137 7.74 -10.88 17.67
C VAL A 137 6.55 -9.91 17.60
N ALA A 138 6.41 -9.05 18.59
CA ALA A 138 5.31 -8.10 18.69
C ALA A 138 5.84 -6.69 18.91
N TYR A 139 5.10 -5.69 18.45
CA TYR A 139 5.46 -4.29 18.64
C TYR A 139 4.29 -3.51 19.20
N ASP A 140 4.57 -2.72 20.22
CA ASP A 140 3.62 -1.82 20.85
C ASP A 140 4.06 -0.38 20.65
N ASP A 141 3.45 0.30 19.69
CA ASP A 141 3.76 1.69 19.34
C ASP A 141 3.10 2.71 20.29
N LEU A 142 2.30 2.29 21.28
CA LEU A 142 1.58 3.13 22.26
C LEU A 142 0.50 4.05 21.64
N PHE A 143 0.93 4.91 20.73
CA PHE A 143 0.15 5.75 19.82
C PHE A 143 0.73 5.59 18.40
N SER A 144 -0.14 5.35 17.42
CA SER A 144 0.30 5.08 16.05
C SER A 144 0.46 6.35 15.22
N VAL A 145 -0.44 7.31 15.39
CA VAL A 145 -0.55 8.52 14.55
C VAL A 145 -1.16 9.69 15.31
N GLU A 146 -1.04 10.89 14.76
CA GLU A 146 -1.82 12.06 15.13
C GLU A 146 -2.84 12.36 14.02
N TYR A 147 -4.12 12.48 14.36
CA TYR A 147 -5.20 12.82 13.43
C TYR A 147 -5.90 14.08 13.90
N MET A 148 -5.81 15.16 13.12
CA MET A 148 -6.32 16.49 13.46
C MET A 148 -5.87 16.93 14.87
N PHE A 149 -4.56 16.86 15.12
CA PHE A 149 -3.90 17.22 16.38
C PHE A 149 -4.26 16.34 17.60
N ARG A 150 -4.93 15.19 17.38
CA ARG A 150 -5.24 14.22 18.44
C ARG A 150 -4.37 12.98 18.28
N ARG A 151 -3.70 12.55 19.35
CA ARG A 151 -2.91 11.32 19.35
C ARG A 151 -3.83 10.09 19.38
N MET A 152 -3.71 9.25 18.37
CA MET A 152 -4.55 8.07 18.16
C MET A 152 -3.81 6.81 18.57
N ARG A 153 -4.50 5.92 19.27
CA ARG A 153 -3.98 4.59 19.62
C ARG A 153 -4.13 3.64 18.42
N PRO A 154 -3.25 2.65 18.26
CA PRO A 154 -3.47 1.59 17.28
C PRO A 154 -4.82 0.91 17.53
N TYR A 155 -5.47 0.44 16.47
CA TYR A 155 -6.78 -0.18 16.53
C TYR A 155 -6.88 -1.33 17.56
N TRP A 156 -5.84 -2.13 17.72
CA TRP A 156 -5.83 -3.23 18.69
C TRP A 156 -5.90 -2.74 20.15
N ARG A 157 -5.47 -1.50 20.44
CA ARG A 157 -5.57 -0.83 21.75
C ARG A 157 -6.88 -0.07 21.98
N ARG A 158 -7.81 -0.02 21.01
CA ARG A 158 -9.04 0.80 21.08
C ARG A 158 -9.87 0.58 22.35
N ASN A 159 -9.87 -0.66 22.86
CA ASN A 159 -10.60 -1.06 24.07
C ASN A 159 -9.70 -1.14 25.31
N LYS A 160 -8.68 -0.26 25.41
CA LYS A 160 -7.72 -0.19 26.53
C LYS A 160 -6.81 -1.42 26.69
N ALA A 161 -6.73 -2.27 25.67
CA ALA A 161 -5.81 -3.41 25.67
C ALA A 161 -4.35 -2.96 25.79
N ASP A 162 -3.51 -3.80 26.38
CA ASP A 162 -2.08 -3.55 26.55
C ASP A 162 -1.17 -4.61 25.90
N ALA A 163 0.15 -4.42 26.00
CA ALA A 163 1.11 -5.33 25.41
C ALA A 163 0.94 -6.77 25.92
N SER A 164 0.50 -6.97 27.17
CA SER A 164 0.22 -8.30 27.70
C SER A 164 -0.99 -8.94 27.01
N ASP A 165 -2.01 -8.16 26.70
CA ASP A 165 -3.17 -8.63 25.93
C ASP A 165 -2.77 -9.00 24.50
N LEU A 166 -2.02 -8.14 23.81
CA LEU A 166 -1.49 -8.42 22.47
C LEU A 166 -0.72 -9.75 22.43
N LEU A 167 0.17 -9.95 23.40
CA LEU A 167 0.97 -11.17 23.53
C LEU A 167 0.09 -12.39 23.83
N ARG A 168 -0.90 -12.28 24.73
CA ARG A 168 -1.83 -13.38 25.06
C ARG A 168 -2.70 -13.76 23.86
N TRP A 169 -3.24 -12.80 23.13
CA TRP A 169 -4.03 -13.06 21.92
C TRP A 169 -3.18 -13.73 20.85
N GLY A 170 -1.96 -13.22 20.61
CA GLY A 170 -1.03 -13.84 19.67
C GLY A 170 -0.73 -15.31 19.98
N LEU A 171 -0.69 -15.71 21.27
CA LEU A 171 -0.53 -17.11 21.66
C LEU A 171 -1.81 -17.92 21.46
N ALA A 172 -2.94 -17.37 21.88
CA ALA A 172 -4.23 -18.06 21.85
C ALA A 172 -4.69 -18.33 20.40
N ASP A 173 -4.45 -17.37 19.51
CA ASP A 173 -5.02 -17.39 18.16
C ASP A 173 -4.05 -18.00 17.12
N TYR A 174 -2.79 -18.26 17.48
CA TYR A 174 -1.74 -18.64 16.52
C TYR A 174 -2.12 -19.86 15.65
N GLU A 175 -2.55 -20.97 16.26
CA GLU A 175 -2.84 -22.19 15.49
C GLU A 175 -3.98 -21.98 14.50
N GLN A 176 -5.05 -21.30 14.94
CA GLN A 176 -6.20 -20.98 14.10
C GLN A 176 -5.82 -20.01 12.97
N LEU A 177 -5.10 -18.94 13.29
CA LEU A 177 -4.66 -17.95 12.30
C LEU A 177 -3.69 -18.56 11.29
N SER A 178 -2.77 -19.43 11.72
CA SER A 178 -1.84 -20.12 10.81
C SER A 178 -2.59 -20.98 9.79
N GLN A 179 -3.56 -21.77 10.23
CA GLN A 179 -4.39 -22.58 9.34
C GLN A 179 -5.24 -21.73 8.40
N ALA A 180 -5.84 -20.64 8.93
CA ALA A 180 -6.62 -19.71 8.12
C ALA A 180 -5.76 -19.01 7.06
N CYS A 181 -4.53 -18.63 7.38
CA CYS A 181 -3.57 -18.08 6.43
C CYS A 181 -3.19 -19.10 5.35
N GLU A 182 -2.87 -20.35 5.71
CA GLU A 182 -2.55 -21.39 4.72
C GLU A 182 -3.73 -21.65 3.77
N GLN A 183 -4.95 -21.71 4.30
CA GLN A 183 -6.14 -21.87 3.48
C GLN A 183 -6.36 -20.65 2.56
N PHE A 184 -6.23 -19.45 3.11
CA PHE A 184 -6.36 -18.20 2.35
C PHE A 184 -5.33 -18.13 1.22
N ASP A 185 -4.07 -18.42 1.51
CA ASP A 185 -2.97 -18.40 0.54
C ASP A 185 -3.24 -19.42 -0.59
N ASN A 186 -3.65 -20.64 -0.26
CA ASN A 186 -3.98 -21.65 -1.27
C ASN A 186 -5.15 -21.22 -2.18
N GLU A 187 -6.22 -20.68 -1.59
CA GLU A 187 -7.38 -20.22 -2.36
C GLU A 187 -7.04 -19.00 -3.24
N LEU A 188 -6.30 -18.02 -2.69
CA LEU A 188 -5.92 -16.81 -3.41
C LEU A 188 -4.96 -17.11 -4.55
N MET A 189 -3.93 -17.93 -4.31
CA MET A 189 -2.97 -18.29 -5.35
C MET A 189 -3.65 -19.04 -6.50
N ALA A 190 -4.57 -19.97 -6.22
CA ALA A 190 -5.32 -20.67 -7.25
C ALA A 190 -6.18 -19.72 -8.11
N ASP A 191 -6.88 -18.78 -7.49
CA ASP A 191 -7.69 -17.80 -8.22
C ASP A 191 -6.84 -16.83 -9.05
N LEU A 192 -5.69 -16.38 -8.51
CA LEU A 192 -4.74 -15.53 -9.22
C LEU A 192 -4.14 -16.25 -10.43
N GLU A 193 -3.74 -17.51 -10.27
CA GLU A 193 -3.21 -18.34 -11.37
C GLU A 193 -4.26 -18.53 -12.47
N ALA A 194 -5.51 -18.79 -12.10
CA ALA A 194 -6.61 -18.92 -13.05
C ALA A 194 -6.91 -17.60 -13.80
N THR A 195 -6.70 -16.46 -13.14
CA THR A 195 -7.04 -15.14 -13.66
C THR A 195 -5.97 -14.58 -14.61
N GLY A 196 -4.69 -14.80 -14.31
CA GLY A 196 -3.57 -14.15 -15.00
C GLY A 196 -2.31 -14.99 -15.19
N GLY A 197 -2.33 -16.27 -14.80
CA GLY A 197 -1.19 -17.18 -14.89
C GLY A 197 -0.28 -17.17 -13.65
N ALA A 198 0.67 -18.11 -13.61
CA ALA A 198 1.57 -18.34 -12.48
C ALA A 198 2.53 -17.16 -12.22
N GLU A 199 3.01 -16.52 -13.29
CA GLU A 199 3.86 -15.35 -13.22
C GLU A 199 3.16 -14.16 -12.54
N TYR A 200 1.90 -13.92 -12.91
CA TYR A 200 1.06 -12.91 -12.29
C TYR A 200 0.76 -13.22 -10.81
N ALA A 201 0.44 -14.48 -10.50
CA ALA A 201 0.15 -14.89 -9.13
C ALA A 201 1.35 -14.65 -8.19
N GLN A 202 2.58 -14.92 -8.66
CA GLN A 202 3.80 -14.63 -7.90
C GLN A 202 4.02 -13.12 -7.68
N LEU A 203 3.75 -12.28 -8.70
CA LEU A 203 3.79 -10.82 -8.55
C LEU A 203 2.78 -10.35 -7.49
N ALA A 204 1.54 -10.84 -7.54
CA ALA A 204 0.50 -10.49 -6.59
C ALA A 204 0.85 -10.92 -5.15
N ALA A 205 1.44 -12.11 -4.97
CA ALA A 205 1.92 -12.58 -3.67
C ALA A 205 2.96 -11.64 -3.04
N LEU A 206 3.88 -11.09 -3.83
CA LEU A 206 4.87 -10.11 -3.36
C LEU A 206 4.21 -8.77 -2.96
N SER A 207 3.16 -8.37 -3.68
CA SER A 207 2.44 -7.11 -3.43
C SER A 207 1.59 -7.14 -2.15
N PHE A 208 0.94 -8.27 -1.87
CA PHE A 208 -0.14 -8.39 -0.86
C PHE A 208 0.21 -7.75 0.49
N ARG A 209 1.31 -8.19 1.12
CA ARG A 209 1.71 -7.69 2.45
C ARG A 209 2.22 -6.26 2.40
N GLN A 210 2.90 -5.88 1.32
CA GLN A 210 3.46 -4.54 1.17
C GLN A 210 2.34 -3.49 1.06
N CYS A 211 1.28 -3.78 0.30
CA CYS A 211 0.12 -2.89 0.16
C CYS A 211 -0.47 -2.53 1.53
N ILE A 212 -0.69 -3.52 2.38
CA ILE A 212 -1.28 -3.32 3.72
C ILE A 212 -0.28 -2.64 4.67
N ALA A 213 0.98 -3.07 4.69
CA ALA A 213 1.97 -2.65 5.68
C ALA A 213 2.35 -1.16 5.62
N ALA A 214 2.06 -0.47 4.51
CA ALA A 214 2.27 0.96 4.36
C ALA A 214 1.26 1.85 5.10
N HIS A 215 0.34 1.26 5.88
CA HIS A 215 -0.74 1.98 6.56
C HIS A 215 -0.75 1.76 8.08
N LYS A 216 -1.45 2.65 8.79
CA LYS A 216 -1.84 2.47 10.19
C LYS A 216 -3.35 2.48 10.34
N LEU A 217 -3.89 1.45 10.99
CA LEU A 217 -5.29 1.36 11.38
C LEU A 217 -5.49 1.89 12.79
N VAL A 218 -6.38 2.86 12.94
CA VAL A 218 -6.83 3.41 14.23
C VAL A 218 -8.36 3.51 14.24
N ALA A 219 -8.93 3.77 15.41
CA ALA A 219 -10.34 4.10 15.56
C ALA A 219 -10.47 5.51 16.16
N ASP A 220 -11.37 6.34 15.63
CA ASP A 220 -11.74 7.61 16.23
C ASP A 220 -12.63 7.41 17.47
N LEU A 221 -12.96 8.51 18.16
CA LEU A 221 -13.69 8.54 19.43
C LEU A 221 -15.07 7.88 19.36
N ASP A 222 -15.72 7.93 18.20
CA ASP A 222 -17.02 7.31 17.93
C ASP A 222 -16.90 5.86 17.42
N GLY A 223 -15.67 5.37 17.24
CA GLY A 223 -15.37 4.04 16.71
C GLY A 223 -15.16 4.00 15.19
N THR A 224 -15.26 5.13 14.48
CA THR A 224 -15.00 5.23 13.04
C THR A 224 -13.57 4.77 12.73
N LEU A 225 -13.43 3.89 11.74
CA LEU A 225 -12.11 3.38 11.33
C LEU A 225 -11.38 4.41 10.48
N LEU A 226 -10.09 4.59 10.74
CA LEU A 226 -9.20 5.42 9.93
C LEU A 226 -7.98 4.58 9.54
N PHE A 227 -7.70 4.48 8.25
CA PHE A 227 -6.62 3.68 7.70
C PHE A 227 -5.68 4.55 6.88
N LEU A 228 -4.62 5.00 7.54
CA LEU A 228 -3.81 6.13 7.07
C LEU A 228 -2.51 5.63 6.46
N SER A 229 -2.32 5.85 5.17
CA SER A 229 -1.10 5.47 4.45
C SER A 229 0.07 6.41 4.79
N LYS A 230 1.29 5.87 4.71
CA LYS A 230 2.52 6.65 4.55
C LYS A 230 2.98 6.52 3.10
N GLU A 231 3.23 7.65 2.46
CA GLU A 231 3.86 7.70 1.16
C GLU A 231 5.37 7.44 1.26
N ASN A 232 5.74 6.16 1.35
CA ASN A 232 7.12 5.72 1.56
C ASN A 232 8.05 6.09 0.38
N PHE A 233 9.25 6.60 0.69
CA PHE A 233 10.27 6.99 -0.28
C PHE A 233 9.77 8.01 -1.34
N SER A 234 8.73 8.77 -0.98
CA SER A 234 8.18 9.90 -1.73
C SER A 234 7.56 10.92 -0.77
N ASN A 235 8.42 11.77 -0.18
CA ASN A 235 8.08 12.84 0.77
C ASN A 235 7.48 12.42 2.12
N GLY A 236 6.88 11.23 2.25
CA GLY A 236 6.25 10.76 3.49
C GLY A 236 4.94 11.47 3.79
N CYS A 237 4.24 11.99 2.77
CA CYS A 237 2.87 12.47 2.93
C CYS A 237 1.96 11.36 3.47
N MET A 238 0.87 11.76 4.09
CA MET A 238 -0.01 10.88 4.86
C MET A 238 -1.43 10.91 4.30
N ALA A 239 -2.01 9.72 4.11
CA ALA A 239 -3.27 9.55 3.39
C ALA A 239 -3.26 10.23 2.01
N THR A 240 -2.16 10.09 1.28
CA THR A 240 -2.02 10.67 -0.06
C THR A 240 -3.04 10.06 -1.01
N VAL A 241 -3.80 10.88 -1.72
CA VAL A 241 -4.93 10.47 -2.55
C VAL A 241 -4.46 9.72 -3.80
N ASP A 242 -3.47 10.25 -4.51
CA ASP A 242 -2.90 9.63 -5.70
C ASP A 242 -2.07 8.36 -5.41
N ILE A 243 -1.73 8.09 -4.15
CA ILE A 243 -1.21 6.80 -3.66
C ILE A 243 -2.35 5.85 -3.30
N SER A 244 -3.42 6.38 -2.72
CA SER A 244 -4.61 5.60 -2.36
C SER A 244 -5.32 5.08 -3.61
N TYR A 245 -5.33 5.86 -4.69
CA TYR A 245 -5.92 5.49 -5.99
C TYR A 245 -5.38 4.16 -6.57
N PRO A 246 -4.07 4.00 -6.83
CA PRO A 246 -3.53 2.72 -7.29
C PRO A 246 -3.53 1.65 -6.20
N SER A 247 -3.64 2.00 -4.91
CA SER A 247 -3.81 1.01 -3.83
C SER A 247 -5.24 0.46 -3.75
N SER A 248 -6.23 1.23 -4.20
CA SER A 248 -7.65 0.95 -4.03
C SER A 248 -8.14 -0.39 -4.58
N PRO A 249 -7.61 -0.95 -5.71
CA PRO A 249 -8.08 -2.24 -6.20
C PRO A 249 -7.90 -3.38 -5.20
N PHE A 250 -6.82 -3.34 -4.41
CA PHE A 250 -6.59 -4.30 -3.33
C PHE A 250 -7.72 -4.25 -2.29
N PHE A 251 -8.06 -3.05 -1.83
CA PHE A 251 -9.05 -2.87 -0.78
C PHE A 251 -10.48 -3.05 -1.29
N LEU A 252 -10.79 -2.67 -2.54
CA LEU A 252 -12.05 -3.04 -3.20
C LEU A 252 -12.26 -4.55 -3.27
N LEU A 253 -11.18 -5.32 -3.44
CA LEU A 253 -11.23 -6.76 -3.54
C LEU A 253 -11.34 -7.45 -2.18
N PHE A 254 -10.51 -7.06 -1.21
CA PHE A 254 -10.36 -7.79 0.05
C PHE A 254 -11.04 -7.14 1.25
N SER A 255 -11.26 -5.82 1.25
CA SER A 255 -11.90 -5.15 2.38
C SER A 255 -12.42 -3.76 2.01
N PRO A 256 -13.66 -3.66 1.47
CA PRO A 256 -14.28 -2.36 1.18
C PRO A 256 -14.37 -1.46 2.41
N THR A 257 -14.49 -2.04 3.61
CA THR A 257 -14.43 -1.33 4.89
C THR A 257 -13.08 -0.64 5.13
N LEU A 258 -11.96 -1.23 4.73
CA LEU A 258 -10.66 -0.56 4.83
C LEU A 258 -10.49 0.51 3.76
N LEU A 259 -11.07 0.36 2.56
CA LEU A 259 -11.11 1.45 1.58
C LEU A 259 -11.92 2.64 2.12
N GLU A 260 -13.08 2.38 2.72
CA GLU A 260 -13.86 3.42 3.41
C GLU A 260 -12.99 4.14 4.45
N ALA A 261 -12.27 3.39 5.28
CA ALA A 261 -11.35 3.95 6.27
C ALA A 261 -10.15 4.71 5.67
N MET A 262 -9.77 4.46 4.41
CA MET A 262 -8.74 5.23 3.69
C MET A 262 -9.28 6.57 3.17
N LEU A 263 -10.52 6.57 2.69
CA LEU A 263 -11.15 7.74 2.08
C LEU A 263 -11.66 8.73 3.14
N THR A 264 -12.19 8.23 4.26
CA THR A 264 -12.81 9.04 5.32
C THR A 264 -11.89 10.16 5.85
N PRO A 265 -10.61 9.93 6.19
CA PRO A 265 -9.72 11.01 6.66
C PRO A 265 -9.55 12.16 5.65
N VAL A 266 -9.51 11.85 4.36
CA VAL A 266 -9.37 12.84 3.28
C VAL A 266 -10.67 13.62 3.11
N LEU A 267 -11.81 12.92 3.11
CA LEU A 267 -13.14 13.52 2.98
C LEU A 267 -13.48 14.42 4.18
N ASP A 268 -13.17 13.99 5.41
CA ASP A 268 -13.34 14.78 6.62
C ASP A 268 -12.49 16.06 6.58
N TYR A 269 -11.23 15.94 6.15
CA TYR A 269 -10.33 17.09 6.03
C TYR A 269 -10.83 18.07 4.97
N ALA A 270 -11.22 17.59 3.79
CA ALA A 270 -11.72 18.41 2.69
C ALA A 270 -13.08 19.07 3.00
N ALA A 271 -13.95 18.41 3.76
CA ALA A 271 -15.23 18.96 4.23
C ALA A 271 -15.05 19.98 5.37
N SER A 272 -13.87 20.04 5.98
CA SER A 272 -13.60 20.96 7.08
C SER A 272 -13.30 22.38 6.57
N PRO A 273 -13.55 23.43 7.39
CA PRO A 273 -13.18 24.80 7.04
C PRO A 273 -11.67 25.05 6.83
N ARG A 274 -10.82 24.05 7.11
CA ARG A 274 -9.37 24.15 6.96
C ARG A 274 -8.91 24.04 5.53
N TRP A 275 -9.71 23.41 4.67
CA TRP A 275 -9.39 23.26 3.26
C TRP A 275 -10.17 24.30 2.46
N PRO A 276 -9.53 25.41 2.01
CA PRO A 276 -10.25 26.51 1.36
C PRO A 276 -10.44 26.31 -0.15
N HIS A 277 -9.84 25.25 -0.71
CA HIS A 277 -9.78 25.04 -2.15
C HIS A 277 -11.01 24.28 -2.66
N ARG A 278 -11.37 24.52 -3.93
CA ARG A 278 -12.54 23.92 -4.59
C ARG A 278 -12.31 22.52 -5.19
N TYR A 279 -11.19 21.89 -4.86
CA TYR A 279 -10.73 20.62 -5.40
C TYR A 279 -10.24 19.71 -4.26
N ALA A 280 -10.04 18.43 -4.52
CA ALA A 280 -9.61 17.49 -3.49
C ALA A 280 -8.16 17.79 -3.04
N PRO A 281 -7.84 17.67 -1.74
CA PRO A 281 -6.47 17.77 -1.23
C PRO A 281 -5.63 16.57 -1.69
N HIS A 282 -4.34 16.79 -1.87
CA HIS A 282 -3.37 15.73 -2.21
C HIS A 282 -3.12 14.78 -1.02
N ASP A 283 -2.95 15.35 0.17
CA ASP A 283 -2.70 14.64 1.41
C ASP A 283 -3.31 15.40 2.59
N ILE A 284 -3.28 14.81 3.78
CA ILE A 284 -3.77 15.46 5.00
C ILE A 284 -2.65 15.73 6.00
N GLY A 285 -1.38 15.66 5.56
CA GLY A 285 -0.23 15.86 6.41
C GLY A 285 0.96 14.98 6.05
N ARG A 286 1.87 14.85 7.02
CA ARG A 286 3.13 14.12 6.85
C ARG A 286 3.29 13.12 7.95
N TYR A 287 3.55 11.87 7.59
CA TYR A 287 3.47 10.75 8.53
C TYR A 287 4.46 10.94 9.71
N PRO A 288 4.03 10.68 10.96
CA PRO A 288 2.74 10.10 11.39
C PRO A 288 1.65 11.14 11.75
N LYS A 289 1.72 12.38 11.25
CA LYS A 289 0.82 13.48 11.60
C LYS A 289 -0.07 13.91 10.43
N ALA A 290 -1.35 13.56 10.52
CA ALA A 290 -2.42 14.00 9.65
C ALA A 290 -3.03 15.32 10.17
N ASN A 291 -2.27 16.41 10.04
CA ASN A 291 -2.58 17.71 10.64
C ASN A 291 -2.80 18.85 9.64
N GLY A 292 -2.91 18.56 8.36
CA GLY A 292 -3.10 19.54 7.28
C GLY A 292 -2.12 19.28 6.14
N GLN A 293 -2.55 19.52 4.90
CA GLN A 293 -1.79 19.19 3.70
C GLN A 293 -0.39 19.81 3.71
N VAL A 294 0.62 19.02 3.31
CA VAL A 294 2.01 19.50 3.17
C VAL A 294 2.52 19.56 1.73
N TYR A 295 1.86 18.91 0.78
CA TYR A 295 2.24 19.00 -0.63
C TYR A 295 1.88 20.36 -1.24
N GLY A 296 2.73 20.84 -2.15
CA GLY A 296 2.51 22.09 -2.88
C GLY A 296 2.34 23.31 -1.96
N GLY A 297 1.31 24.10 -2.23
CA GLY A 297 0.95 25.32 -1.50
C GLY A 297 0.10 25.08 -0.25
N GLY A 298 -0.16 23.82 0.10
CA GLY A 298 -0.99 23.43 1.25
C GLY A 298 -2.32 24.17 1.30
N GLU A 299 -2.71 24.56 2.51
CA GLU A 299 -3.93 25.33 2.78
C GLU A 299 -3.86 26.79 2.28
N GLU A 300 -2.70 27.27 1.82
CA GLU A 300 -2.45 28.70 1.60
C GLU A 300 -2.52 29.15 0.13
N SER A 301 -2.22 28.26 -0.82
CA SER A 301 -2.18 28.62 -2.24
C SER A 301 -2.32 27.45 -3.21
N ASP A 302 -2.59 27.78 -4.48
CA ASP A 302 -2.64 26.83 -5.60
C ASP A 302 -1.26 26.35 -6.08
N PHE A 303 -0.18 26.71 -5.38
CA PHE A 303 1.18 26.40 -5.82
C PHE A 303 1.39 24.87 -5.92
N ARG A 304 1.68 24.37 -7.13
CA ARG A 304 1.97 22.95 -7.40
C ARG A 304 0.92 21.96 -6.88
N GLN A 305 -0.35 22.37 -6.84
CA GLN A 305 -1.46 21.47 -6.51
C GLN A 305 -1.78 20.53 -7.69
N MET A 306 -2.52 19.45 -7.42
CA MET A 306 -2.94 18.44 -8.42
C MET A 306 -4.48 18.34 -8.56
N PRO A 307 -5.19 19.45 -8.81
CA PRO A 307 -6.64 19.50 -8.62
C PRO A 307 -7.44 18.56 -9.52
N VAL A 308 -7.07 18.37 -10.80
CA VAL A 308 -7.80 17.43 -11.69
C VAL A 308 -7.52 15.98 -11.30
N GLU A 309 -6.27 15.68 -10.95
CA GLU A 309 -5.82 14.35 -10.54
C GLU A 309 -6.59 13.89 -9.30
N GLU A 310 -6.59 14.70 -8.24
CA GLU A 310 -7.17 14.29 -6.96
C GLU A 310 -8.70 14.28 -6.97
N CYS A 311 -9.34 15.21 -7.68
CA CYS A 311 -10.78 15.15 -7.89
C CYS A 311 -11.17 13.87 -8.64
N GLY A 312 -10.46 13.53 -9.72
CA GLY A 312 -10.70 12.31 -10.49
C GLY A 312 -10.50 11.05 -9.64
N ASN A 313 -9.39 10.98 -8.91
CA ASN A 313 -9.06 9.89 -8.00
C ASN A 313 -10.17 9.66 -6.96
N MET A 314 -10.60 10.72 -6.27
CA MET A 314 -11.62 10.61 -5.22
C MET A 314 -12.99 10.22 -5.77
N LEU A 315 -13.44 10.84 -6.87
CA LEU A 315 -14.74 10.53 -7.46
C LEU A 315 -14.79 9.07 -7.95
N LEU A 316 -13.71 8.57 -8.56
CA LEU A 316 -13.60 7.16 -8.96
C LEU A 316 -13.63 6.22 -7.76
N MET A 317 -12.81 6.46 -6.73
CA MET A 317 -12.73 5.58 -5.56
C MET A 317 -14.03 5.56 -4.74
N VAL A 318 -14.66 6.72 -4.49
CA VAL A 318 -15.93 6.81 -3.76
C VAL A 318 -17.04 6.10 -4.54
N SER A 319 -17.13 6.33 -5.85
CA SER A 319 -18.13 5.67 -6.69
C SER A 319 -17.93 4.15 -6.74
N ALA A 320 -16.68 3.69 -6.86
CA ALA A 320 -16.33 2.26 -6.83
C ALA A 320 -16.74 1.62 -5.50
N LEU A 321 -16.47 2.29 -4.37
CA LEU A 321 -16.88 1.83 -3.04
C LEU A 321 -18.41 1.74 -2.93
N CYS A 322 -19.13 2.79 -3.32
CA CYS A 322 -20.60 2.81 -3.30
C CYS A 322 -21.22 1.78 -4.26
N GLN A 323 -20.58 1.48 -5.40
CA GLN A 323 -20.98 0.39 -6.29
C GLN A 323 -20.85 -0.95 -5.60
N VAL A 324 -19.73 -1.20 -4.92
CA VAL A 324 -19.48 -2.44 -4.19
C VAL A 324 -20.47 -2.61 -3.04
N GLN A 325 -20.73 -1.55 -2.27
CA GLN A 325 -21.68 -1.54 -1.15
C GLN A 325 -23.15 -1.63 -1.62
N GLY A 326 -23.41 -1.31 -2.89
CA GLY A 326 -24.78 -1.26 -3.44
C GLY A 326 -25.60 -0.08 -2.94
N SER A 327 -24.99 0.91 -2.29
CA SER A 327 -25.65 2.11 -1.75
C SER A 327 -24.76 3.35 -1.91
N ALA A 328 -25.40 4.52 -2.05
CA ALA A 328 -24.73 5.83 -2.05
C ALA A 328 -24.60 6.42 -0.62
N ASP A 329 -25.04 5.71 0.42
CA ASP A 329 -25.13 6.24 1.80
C ASP A 329 -23.81 6.78 2.32
N TYR A 330 -22.69 6.13 2.02
CA TYR A 330 -21.35 6.60 2.41
C TYR A 330 -21.02 7.99 1.84
N ALA A 331 -21.45 8.28 0.61
CA ALA A 331 -21.16 9.54 -0.07
C ALA A 331 -22.04 10.70 0.41
N LYS A 332 -23.25 10.42 0.95
CA LYS A 332 -24.24 11.45 1.30
C LYS A 332 -23.73 12.57 2.21
N PRO A 333 -22.97 12.29 3.30
CA PRO A 333 -22.44 13.36 4.16
C PRO A 333 -21.47 14.30 3.42
N TYR A 334 -20.80 13.80 2.38
CA TYR A 334 -19.77 14.50 1.63
C TYR A 334 -20.27 15.03 0.27
N TRP A 335 -21.56 14.87 -0.04
CA TRP A 335 -22.11 15.26 -1.34
C TRP A 335 -21.74 16.68 -1.79
N PRO A 336 -21.76 17.71 -0.91
CA PRO A 336 -21.39 19.07 -1.33
C PRO A 336 -19.97 19.19 -1.90
N ILE A 337 -18.98 18.50 -1.32
CA ILE A 337 -17.60 18.53 -1.83
C ILE A 337 -17.44 17.65 -3.07
N LEU A 338 -18.16 16.52 -3.13
CA LEU A 338 -18.17 15.66 -4.33
C LEU A 338 -18.75 16.39 -5.55
N SER A 339 -19.87 17.10 -5.38
CA SER A 339 -20.44 17.95 -6.44
C SER A 339 -19.48 19.06 -6.86
N GLN A 340 -18.83 19.71 -5.89
CA GLN A 340 -17.85 20.77 -6.18
C GLN A 340 -16.65 20.24 -7.00
N TRP A 341 -16.18 19.02 -6.69
CA TRP A 341 -15.10 18.38 -7.45
C TRP A 341 -15.56 17.99 -8.86
N ALA A 342 -16.78 17.49 -9.02
CA ALA A 342 -17.35 17.21 -10.33
C ALA A 342 -17.47 18.49 -11.19
N ASP A 343 -17.94 19.60 -10.60
CA ASP A 343 -18.00 20.89 -11.29
C ASP A 343 -16.60 21.39 -11.69
N TYR A 344 -15.59 21.21 -10.82
CA TYR A 344 -14.20 21.54 -11.18
C TYR A 344 -13.72 20.73 -12.40
N LEU A 345 -14.03 19.43 -12.45
CA LEU A 345 -13.67 18.57 -13.58
C LEU A 345 -14.44 18.93 -14.86
N LEU A 346 -15.70 19.37 -14.77
CA LEU A 346 -16.44 19.88 -15.92
C LEU A 346 -15.79 21.16 -16.50
N GLU A 347 -15.26 22.03 -15.65
CA GLU A 347 -14.61 23.27 -16.09
C GLU A 347 -13.20 23.05 -16.65
N SER A 348 -12.42 22.16 -16.03
CA SER A 348 -10.96 22.09 -16.24
C SER A 348 -10.44 20.71 -16.66
N GLY A 349 -11.32 19.71 -16.79
CA GLY A 349 -10.93 18.31 -16.98
C GLY A 349 -10.64 17.90 -18.42
N LEU A 350 -11.36 18.44 -19.42
CA LEU A 350 -11.19 18.00 -20.82
C LEU A 350 -9.80 18.35 -21.38
N ASP A 351 -9.34 19.57 -21.16
CA ASP A 351 -8.02 20.01 -21.58
C ASP A 351 -7.28 20.62 -20.38
N PRO A 352 -6.63 19.77 -19.55
CA PRO A 352 -6.03 20.22 -18.31
C PRO A 352 -4.94 21.26 -18.55
N ALA A 353 -5.02 22.37 -17.82
CA ALA A 353 -3.93 23.35 -17.77
C ALA A 353 -2.65 22.73 -17.16
N ASN A 354 -1.58 23.53 -17.11
CA ASN A 354 -0.29 23.08 -16.58
C ASN A 354 -0.33 22.76 -15.08
N GLN A 355 -0.58 21.50 -14.73
CA GLN A 355 -0.56 20.95 -13.37
C GLN A 355 0.29 19.66 -13.30
N LEU A 356 0.48 19.14 -12.09
CA LEU A 356 1.04 17.79 -11.88
C LEU A 356 -0.10 16.76 -11.93
N CYS A 357 0.24 15.54 -12.33
CA CYS A 357 -0.57 14.34 -12.06
C CYS A 357 0.23 13.42 -11.13
N THR A 358 -0.30 12.24 -10.81
CA THR A 358 0.38 11.24 -9.97
C THR A 358 1.78 10.84 -10.45
N ASP A 359 2.07 11.03 -11.74
CA ASP A 359 3.41 10.89 -12.30
C ASP A 359 4.24 12.17 -12.14
N ASP A 360 4.13 12.82 -10.97
CA ASP A 360 4.70 14.13 -10.68
C ASP A 360 6.23 14.18 -10.82
N PHE A 361 6.87 13.02 -10.62
CA PHE A 361 8.27 12.74 -10.86
C PHE A 361 8.69 12.91 -12.33
N ALA A 362 7.74 12.94 -13.26
CA ALA A 362 7.95 13.26 -14.67
C ALA A 362 7.72 14.75 -14.98
N GLY A 363 7.37 15.56 -13.97
CA GLY A 363 7.18 17.00 -14.07
C GLY A 363 5.77 17.42 -14.52
N HIS A 364 5.53 18.73 -14.50
CA HIS A 364 4.28 19.33 -14.95
C HIS A 364 4.05 19.09 -16.44
N LEU A 365 2.80 18.87 -16.83
CA LEU A 365 2.42 18.69 -18.22
C LEU A 365 1.03 19.28 -18.47
N ALA A 366 0.96 20.35 -19.24
CA ALA A 366 -0.30 20.84 -19.80
C ALA A 366 -0.83 19.88 -20.87
N HIS A 367 -2.13 19.94 -21.13
CA HIS A 367 -2.79 19.18 -22.20
C HIS A 367 -2.65 17.66 -22.05
N ASN A 368 -2.39 17.18 -20.83
CA ASN A 368 -2.13 15.76 -20.55
C ASN A 368 -3.36 14.91 -20.88
N VAL A 369 -3.20 14.04 -21.87
CA VAL A 369 -4.27 13.23 -22.44
C VAL A 369 -4.77 12.17 -21.44
N ASN A 370 -3.88 11.52 -20.69
CA ASN A 370 -4.28 10.49 -19.72
C ASN A 370 -4.93 11.09 -18.46
N LEU A 371 -4.52 12.29 -18.06
CA LEU A 371 -5.16 13.04 -16.98
C LEU A 371 -6.57 13.51 -17.39
N SER A 372 -6.74 13.96 -18.64
CA SER A 372 -8.05 14.28 -19.19
C SER A 372 -8.98 13.06 -19.19
N LEU A 373 -8.45 11.89 -19.58
CA LEU A 373 -9.20 10.63 -19.54
C LEU A 373 -9.71 10.32 -18.12
N LYS A 374 -8.85 10.47 -17.10
CA LYS A 374 -9.25 10.31 -15.70
C LYS A 374 -10.37 11.26 -15.29
N ALA A 375 -10.31 12.53 -15.70
CA ALA A 375 -11.35 13.50 -15.40
C ALA A 375 -12.71 13.08 -15.98
N ILE A 376 -12.70 12.60 -17.22
CA ILE A 376 -13.89 12.12 -17.93
C ILE A 376 -14.49 10.90 -17.25
N GLU A 377 -13.67 9.92 -16.86
CA GLU A 377 -14.13 8.75 -16.10
C GLU A 377 -14.63 9.13 -14.71
N GLY A 378 -13.98 10.08 -14.02
CA GLY A 378 -14.43 10.61 -12.73
C GLY A 378 -15.81 11.25 -12.81
N LEU A 379 -16.10 12.00 -13.89
CA LEU A 379 -17.43 12.55 -14.16
C LEU A 379 -18.47 11.45 -14.46
N GLY A 380 -18.08 10.43 -15.24
CA GLY A 380 -18.93 9.26 -15.47
C GLY A 380 -19.28 8.52 -14.17
N ALA A 381 -18.29 8.34 -13.30
CA ALA A 381 -18.45 7.72 -12.01
C ALA A 381 -19.35 8.54 -11.07
N TYR A 382 -19.16 9.87 -11.02
CA TYR A 382 -20.06 10.76 -10.28
C TYR A 382 -21.50 10.70 -10.80
N ALA A 383 -21.72 10.63 -12.12
CA ALA A 383 -23.05 10.46 -12.67
C ALA A 383 -23.72 9.16 -12.22
N GLU A 384 -22.98 8.04 -12.17
CA GLU A 384 -23.49 6.77 -11.64
C GLU A 384 -23.76 6.82 -10.13
N LEU A 385 -22.94 7.57 -9.38
CA LEU A 385 -23.17 7.83 -7.96
C LEU A 385 -24.46 8.64 -7.75
N CYS A 386 -24.68 9.72 -8.50
CA CYS A 386 -25.94 10.48 -8.51
C CYS A 386 -27.14 9.60 -8.84
N ARG A 387 -27.02 8.73 -9.86
CA ARG A 387 -28.08 7.79 -10.24
C ARG A 387 -28.43 6.84 -9.10
N LYS A 388 -27.41 6.34 -8.39
CA LYS A 388 -27.57 5.45 -7.22
C LYS A 388 -28.25 6.14 -6.03
N ASP A 389 -28.03 7.44 -5.85
CA ASP A 389 -28.72 8.24 -4.83
C ASP A 389 -30.14 8.69 -5.25
N GLY A 390 -30.52 8.48 -6.51
CA GLY A 390 -31.81 8.89 -7.07
C GLY A 390 -31.83 10.32 -7.62
N GLN A 391 -30.67 10.97 -7.78
CA GLN A 391 -30.51 12.29 -8.39
C GLN A 391 -30.45 12.19 -9.93
N THR A 392 -31.52 11.67 -10.53
CA THR A 392 -31.57 11.30 -11.95
C THR A 392 -31.28 12.45 -12.91
N GLU A 393 -31.82 13.65 -12.67
CA GLU A 393 -31.61 14.81 -13.56
C GLU A 393 -30.12 15.20 -13.63
N GLU A 394 -29.45 15.25 -12.48
CA GLU A 394 -28.03 15.57 -12.39
C GLU A 394 -27.16 14.45 -12.97
N ALA A 395 -27.52 13.19 -12.68
CA ALA A 395 -26.87 12.04 -13.26
C ALA A 395 -26.88 12.09 -14.80
N ASP A 396 -28.05 12.32 -15.40
CA ASP A 396 -28.20 12.36 -16.86
C ASP A 396 -27.46 13.58 -17.47
N ARG A 397 -27.47 14.73 -16.78
CA ARG A 397 -26.70 15.92 -17.20
C ARG A 397 -25.21 15.65 -17.24
N VAL A 398 -24.62 15.21 -16.13
CA VAL A 398 -23.17 14.98 -16.05
C VAL A 398 -22.76 13.83 -16.97
N ARG A 399 -23.58 12.79 -17.07
CA ARG A 399 -23.35 11.67 -18.00
C ARG A 399 -23.24 12.13 -19.44
N ALA A 400 -24.17 12.98 -19.89
CA ALA A 400 -24.16 13.50 -21.26
C ALA A 400 -22.91 14.35 -21.54
N LEU A 401 -22.50 15.19 -20.58
CA LEU A 401 -21.29 16.01 -20.68
C LEU A 401 -20.02 15.14 -20.72
N ALA A 402 -19.92 14.12 -19.86
CA ALA A 402 -18.80 13.18 -19.88
C ALA A 402 -18.70 12.43 -21.23
N GLN A 403 -19.84 12.02 -21.81
CA GLN A 403 -19.87 11.39 -23.13
C GLN A 403 -19.37 12.34 -24.23
N GLN A 404 -19.83 13.59 -24.21
CA GLN A 404 -19.36 14.61 -25.15
C GLN A 404 -17.86 14.86 -25.02
N MET A 405 -17.34 14.94 -23.78
CA MET A 405 -15.91 15.08 -23.53
C MET A 405 -15.12 13.87 -24.04
N ALA A 406 -15.62 12.64 -23.86
CA ALA A 406 -14.99 11.42 -24.37
C ALA A 406 -14.91 11.38 -25.91
N GLU A 407 -15.94 11.86 -26.61
CA GLU A 407 -15.96 11.98 -28.07
C GLU A 407 -14.94 13.01 -28.55
N GLN A 408 -14.87 14.18 -27.90
CA GLN A 408 -13.89 15.23 -28.20
C GLN A 408 -12.46 14.77 -27.92
N TRP A 409 -12.24 14.13 -26.78
CA TRP A 409 -10.95 13.57 -26.38
C TRP A 409 -10.39 12.63 -27.46
N GLN A 410 -11.23 11.72 -27.98
CA GLN A 410 -10.81 10.78 -29.01
C GLN A 410 -10.37 11.49 -30.30
N GLN A 411 -11.05 12.57 -30.69
CA GLN A 411 -10.68 13.34 -31.89
C GLN A 411 -9.39 14.14 -31.68
N MET A 412 -9.21 14.72 -30.49
CA MET A 412 -8.06 15.58 -30.17
C MET A 412 -6.77 14.78 -29.95
N ALA A 413 -6.86 13.59 -29.34
CA ALA A 413 -5.70 12.83 -28.92
C ALA A 413 -5.22 11.79 -29.95
N PHE A 414 -6.06 11.38 -30.90
CA PHE A 414 -5.73 10.30 -31.83
C PHE A 414 -4.67 10.70 -32.85
N GLU A 415 -3.60 9.91 -32.95
CA GLU A 415 -2.47 10.11 -33.85
C GLU A 415 -2.44 9.12 -35.03
N GLY A 416 -3.44 8.24 -35.12
CA GLY A 416 -3.59 7.26 -36.20
C GLY A 416 -3.39 5.82 -35.76
N ASP A 417 -2.32 5.54 -35.02
CA ASP A 417 -1.99 4.20 -34.47
C ASP A 417 -1.86 4.17 -32.95
N HIS A 418 -1.98 5.32 -32.28
CA HIS A 418 -2.02 5.51 -30.83
C HIS A 418 -2.64 6.86 -30.47
N TYR A 419 -2.76 7.15 -29.16
CA TYR A 419 -3.16 8.45 -28.63
C TYR A 419 -2.00 9.14 -27.92
N ARG A 420 -1.92 10.45 -28.14
CA ARG A 420 -0.79 11.30 -27.72
C ARG A 420 -0.53 11.30 -26.21
N LEU A 421 0.67 11.72 -25.80
CA LEU A 421 0.97 12.05 -24.40
C LEU A 421 0.24 13.33 -23.97
N ALA A 422 0.32 14.37 -24.81
CA ALA A 422 -0.36 15.65 -24.64
C ALA A 422 -1.04 16.04 -25.97
N PHE A 423 -2.21 16.69 -25.92
CA PHE A 423 -3.00 16.97 -27.14
C PHE A 423 -2.21 17.76 -28.20
N ASP A 424 -1.33 18.65 -27.77
CA ASP A 424 -0.51 19.52 -28.59
C ASP A 424 0.88 18.95 -28.95
N GLN A 425 1.19 17.70 -28.58
CA GLN A 425 2.50 17.08 -28.80
C GLN A 425 2.42 15.88 -29.75
N GLU A 426 2.64 16.14 -31.03
CA GLU A 426 2.67 15.09 -32.07
C GLU A 426 3.88 14.16 -31.92
N GLY A 427 3.69 12.87 -32.25
CA GLY A 427 4.72 11.83 -32.20
C GLY A 427 5.07 11.39 -30.78
N THR A 428 4.18 11.64 -29.82
CA THR A 428 4.38 11.29 -28.40
C THR A 428 3.31 10.32 -27.94
N TRP A 429 3.57 9.57 -26.88
CA TRP A 429 2.60 8.59 -26.36
C TRP A 429 2.76 8.40 -24.86
N SER A 430 1.71 7.87 -24.22
CA SER A 430 1.73 7.47 -22.82
C SER A 430 0.79 6.29 -22.58
N GLN A 431 1.05 5.52 -21.53
CA GLN A 431 0.11 4.52 -21.05
C GLN A 431 -1.23 5.17 -20.67
N LYS A 432 -2.34 4.68 -21.22
CA LYS A 432 -3.71 5.11 -20.94
C LYS A 432 -4.33 4.26 -19.84
N TYR A 433 -3.57 4.05 -18.78
CA TYR A 433 -3.90 3.12 -17.71
C TYR A 433 -5.21 3.48 -16.99
N ASN A 434 -5.63 4.74 -16.97
CA ASN A 434 -6.88 5.14 -16.30
C ASN A 434 -8.12 4.48 -16.93
N LEU A 435 -8.06 4.17 -18.24
CA LEU A 435 -9.15 3.58 -19.03
C LEU A 435 -9.70 2.25 -18.47
N VAL A 436 -8.99 1.63 -17.51
CA VAL A 436 -9.49 0.47 -16.77
C VAL A 436 -10.81 0.76 -16.04
N TRP A 437 -11.04 1.99 -15.58
CA TRP A 437 -12.22 2.32 -14.78
C TRP A 437 -13.49 2.42 -15.63
N ASP A 438 -13.37 2.79 -16.91
CA ASP A 438 -14.48 2.78 -17.87
C ASP A 438 -15.17 1.42 -17.92
N VAL A 439 -14.39 0.34 -17.86
CA VAL A 439 -14.91 -1.03 -17.84
C VAL A 439 -15.32 -1.47 -16.45
N ILE A 440 -14.46 -1.29 -15.43
CA ILE A 440 -14.70 -1.79 -14.07
C ILE A 440 -15.98 -1.20 -13.46
N LEU A 441 -16.24 0.09 -13.70
CA LEU A 441 -17.44 0.79 -13.23
C LEU A 441 -18.57 0.74 -14.25
N ASN A 442 -18.40 0.02 -15.36
CA ASN A 442 -19.37 -0.08 -16.45
C ASN A 442 -19.82 1.30 -16.95
N LEU A 443 -18.88 2.25 -17.03
CA LEU A 443 -19.14 3.58 -17.55
C LEU A 443 -19.41 3.49 -19.04
N ASN A 444 -18.63 2.75 -19.83
CA ASN A 444 -18.82 2.65 -21.29
C ASN A 444 -18.83 4.02 -22.01
N LEU A 445 -17.95 4.93 -21.63
CA LEU A 445 -17.76 6.25 -22.27
C LEU A 445 -16.90 6.14 -23.52
N PHE A 446 -15.95 5.19 -23.53
CA PHE A 446 -15.00 5.00 -24.62
C PHE A 446 -15.28 3.70 -25.39
N PRO A 447 -15.16 3.70 -26.74
CA PRO A 447 -15.29 2.48 -27.51
C PRO A 447 -14.07 1.57 -27.29
N LYS A 448 -14.29 0.25 -27.38
CA LYS A 448 -13.23 -0.76 -27.22
C LYS A 448 -12.01 -0.55 -28.14
N SER A 449 -12.24 0.05 -29.31
CA SER A 449 -11.18 0.38 -30.27
C SER A 449 -10.09 1.29 -29.69
N VAL A 450 -10.39 2.12 -28.68
CA VAL A 450 -9.39 2.95 -27.99
C VAL A 450 -8.34 2.04 -27.32
N ALA A 451 -8.80 1.09 -26.51
CA ALA A 451 -7.95 0.13 -25.81
C ALA A 451 -7.18 -0.79 -26.79
N GLU A 452 -7.85 -1.26 -27.84
CA GLU A 452 -7.23 -2.10 -28.87
C GLU A 452 -6.11 -1.37 -29.61
N THR A 453 -6.32 -0.09 -29.95
CA THR A 453 -5.33 0.77 -30.61
C THR A 453 -4.10 0.97 -29.72
N GLU A 454 -4.31 1.42 -28.48
CA GLU A 454 -3.22 1.63 -27.51
C GLU A 454 -2.40 0.37 -27.29
N LEU A 455 -3.06 -0.78 -27.12
CA LEU A 455 -2.33 -2.01 -26.84
C LEU A 455 -1.53 -2.51 -28.05
N ALA A 456 -2.07 -2.36 -29.26
CA ALA A 456 -1.32 -2.67 -30.48
C ALA A 456 -0.02 -1.84 -30.56
N TYR A 457 -0.06 -0.59 -30.10
CA TYR A 457 1.10 0.28 -30.00
C TYR A 457 2.05 -0.14 -28.85
N TYR A 458 1.54 -0.46 -27.67
CA TYR A 458 2.33 -0.88 -26.51
C TYR A 458 3.18 -2.11 -26.80
N ARG A 459 2.62 -3.09 -27.51
CA ARG A 459 3.35 -4.30 -27.91
C ARG A 459 4.61 -4.00 -28.75
N GLN A 460 4.62 -2.90 -29.49
CA GLN A 460 5.76 -2.48 -30.31
C GLN A 460 6.80 -1.69 -29.52
N ASN A 461 6.42 -1.12 -28.37
CA ASN A 461 7.24 -0.23 -27.55
C ASN A 461 7.72 -0.86 -26.22
N GLN A 462 7.34 -2.10 -25.96
CA GLN A 462 7.79 -2.90 -24.82
C GLN A 462 9.32 -3.03 -24.79
N ALA A 463 9.94 -2.74 -23.64
CA ALA A 463 11.34 -2.99 -23.38
C ALA A 463 11.56 -4.33 -22.66
N LEU A 464 12.81 -4.65 -22.32
CA LEU A 464 13.21 -5.94 -21.75
C LEU A 464 12.46 -6.29 -20.46
N TYR A 465 12.19 -5.29 -19.63
CA TYR A 465 11.63 -5.43 -18.28
C TYR A 465 10.23 -4.81 -18.12
N GLY A 466 9.60 -4.36 -19.20
CA GLY A 466 8.27 -3.75 -19.14
C GLY A 466 8.06 -2.66 -20.19
N LEU A 467 6.84 -2.13 -20.22
CA LEU A 467 6.46 -1.02 -21.07
C LEU A 467 6.86 0.30 -20.41
N PRO A 468 7.62 1.20 -21.06
CA PRO A 468 7.86 2.55 -20.54
C PRO A 468 6.55 3.29 -20.24
N LEU A 469 6.56 4.20 -19.26
CA LEU A 469 5.38 4.99 -18.90
C LEU A 469 4.86 5.82 -20.08
N ASP A 470 5.79 6.47 -20.77
CA ASP A 470 5.55 7.35 -21.90
C ASP A 470 6.81 7.55 -22.73
N SER A 471 6.70 8.31 -23.82
CA SER A 471 7.79 8.58 -24.75
C SER A 471 8.94 9.43 -24.20
N ARG A 472 8.84 10.00 -22.99
CA ARG A 472 9.87 10.89 -22.42
C ARG A 472 11.05 10.14 -21.83
N SER A 473 10.88 8.87 -21.47
CA SER A 473 11.94 8.08 -20.84
C SER A 473 11.69 6.58 -20.85
N THR A 474 12.70 5.81 -20.46
CA THR A 474 12.61 4.34 -20.38
C THR A 474 12.10 3.83 -19.02
N TYR A 475 11.79 4.71 -18.06
CA TYR A 475 11.19 4.28 -16.79
C TYR A 475 9.69 4.02 -16.89
N THR A 476 9.15 3.29 -15.92
CA THR A 476 7.74 2.93 -15.83
C THR A 476 7.24 2.89 -14.39
N LYS A 477 5.94 2.69 -14.23
CA LYS A 477 5.28 2.34 -12.97
C LYS A 477 4.70 0.92 -13.07
N LEU A 478 5.02 0.07 -12.08
CA LEU A 478 4.58 -1.32 -12.03
C LEU A 478 3.06 -1.45 -12.15
N ASP A 479 2.33 -0.70 -11.33
CA ASP A 479 0.89 -0.64 -11.29
C ASP A 479 0.28 -0.23 -12.65
N TRP A 480 0.82 0.82 -13.29
CA TRP A 480 0.36 1.27 -14.60
C TRP A 480 0.54 0.25 -15.72
N ILE A 481 1.62 -0.55 -15.70
CA ILE A 481 1.75 -1.68 -16.65
C ILE A 481 0.64 -2.69 -16.45
N VAL A 482 0.35 -3.08 -15.20
CA VAL A 482 -0.71 -4.07 -14.91
C VAL A 482 -2.08 -3.55 -15.35
N TRP A 483 -2.34 -2.27 -15.12
CA TRP A 483 -3.60 -1.62 -15.53
C TRP A 483 -3.72 -1.60 -17.06
N SER A 484 -2.66 -1.17 -17.75
CA SER A 484 -2.59 -1.17 -19.23
C SER A 484 -2.76 -2.58 -19.82
N ALA A 485 -2.21 -3.60 -19.16
CA ALA A 485 -2.35 -5.00 -19.55
C ALA A 485 -3.80 -5.52 -19.48
N CYS A 486 -4.68 -4.84 -18.72
CA CYS A 486 -6.07 -5.25 -18.56
C CYS A 486 -7.02 -4.67 -19.62
N LEU A 487 -6.62 -3.63 -20.36
CA LEU A 487 -7.52 -2.78 -21.14
C LEU A 487 -8.36 -3.54 -22.19
N THR A 488 -7.76 -4.48 -22.92
CA THR A 488 -8.47 -5.28 -23.94
C THR A 488 -9.14 -6.52 -23.38
N GLN A 489 -8.89 -6.84 -22.10
CA GLN A 489 -9.33 -8.04 -21.39
C GLN A 489 -8.82 -9.38 -21.95
N SER A 490 -8.05 -9.36 -23.04
CA SER A 490 -7.46 -10.54 -23.67
C SER A 490 -6.34 -11.13 -22.81
N ALA A 491 -6.32 -12.45 -22.68
CA ALA A 491 -5.30 -13.16 -21.91
C ALA A 491 -3.90 -13.03 -22.55
N ASP A 492 -3.82 -13.06 -23.89
CA ASP A 492 -2.57 -12.93 -24.64
C ASP A 492 -1.98 -11.52 -24.50
N ASP A 493 -2.86 -10.53 -24.44
CA ASP A 493 -2.56 -9.12 -24.22
C ASP A 493 -2.06 -8.86 -22.82
N PHE A 494 -2.77 -9.39 -21.83
CA PHE A 494 -2.34 -9.34 -20.45
C PHE A 494 -0.95 -9.98 -20.27
N LYS A 495 -0.78 -11.22 -20.76
CA LYS A 495 0.47 -11.95 -20.67
C LYS A 495 1.63 -11.20 -21.33
N ALA A 496 1.41 -10.58 -22.48
CA ALA A 496 2.46 -9.87 -23.21
C ALA A 496 3.08 -8.70 -22.44
N LEU A 497 2.29 -8.01 -21.60
CA LEU A 497 2.79 -6.90 -20.77
C LEU A 497 3.28 -7.39 -19.39
N ILE A 498 2.78 -8.52 -18.90
CA ILE A 498 3.17 -9.07 -17.59
C ILE A 498 4.45 -9.92 -17.64
N ASP A 499 4.72 -10.66 -18.72
CA ASP A 499 5.93 -11.49 -18.83
C ASP A 499 7.24 -10.70 -18.64
N PRO A 500 7.39 -9.49 -19.21
CA PRO A 500 8.57 -8.64 -18.99
C PRO A 500 8.69 -8.14 -17.54
N VAL A 501 7.55 -7.86 -16.89
CA VAL A 501 7.52 -7.52 -15.46
C VAL A 501 7.96 -8.72 -14.61
N TYR A 502 7.52 -9.93 -14.95
CA TYR A 502 7.95 -11.14 -14.26
C TYR A 502 9.46 -11.39 -14.43
N ARG A 503 10.00 -11.18 -15.63
CA ARG A 503 11.45 -11.21 -15.86
C ARG A 503 12.16 -10.21 -14.94
N TRP A 504 11.65 -8.98 -14.86
CA TRP A 504 12.20 -7.94 -14.00
C TRP A 504 12.28 -8.35 -12.53
N LEU A 505 11.22 -8.96 -11.98
CA LEU A 505 11.22 -9.43 -10.58
C LEU A 505 12.37 -10.39 -10.27
N ASN A 506 12.76 -11.20 -11.25
CA ASN A 506 13.80 -12.23 -11.09
C ASN A 506 15.21 -11.69 -11.39
N GLU A 507 15.33 -10.73 -12.31
CA GLU A 507 16.62 -10.27 -12.84
C GLU A 507 17.05 -8.89 -12.33
N THR A 508 16.16 -8.14 -11.67
CA THR A 508 16.46 -6.78 -11.19
C THR A 508 17.73 -6.75 -10.33
N PRO A 509 18.64 -5.79 -10.56
CA PRO A 509 19.83 -5.62 -9.72
C PRO A 509 19.51 -4.92 -8.40
N SER A 510 18.34 -4.31 -8.26
CA SER A 510 17.94 -3.58 -7.06
C SER A 510 17.55 -4.57 -5.95
N ARG A 511 18.02 -4.32 -4.72
CA ARG A 511 17.77 -5.15 -3.53
C ARG A 511 16.95 -4.38 -2.52
N VAL A 512 15.76 -3.99 -2.96
CA VAL A 512 14.79 -3.19 -2.20
C VAL A 512 13.44 -3.92 -2.16
N PRO A 513 12.53 -3.59 -1.23
CA PRO A 513 11.15 -4.07 -1.31
C PRO A 513 10.54 -3.74 -2.67
N LEU A 514 9.54 -4.52 -3.11
CA LEU A 514 8.91 -4.40 -4.43
C LEU A 514 8.68 -2.92 -4.79
N ASN A 515 9.51 -2.38 -5.66
CA ASN A 515 9.40 -0.99 -6.05
C ASN A 515 8.40 -0.86 -7.18
N ASP A 516 7.83 0.31 -7.31
CA ASP A 516 6.89 0.58 -8.38
C ASP A 516 7.52 1.44 -9.48
N TRP A 517 8.60 2.19 -9.23
CA TRP A 517 9.26 3.04 -10.25
C TRP A 517 10.67 2.55 -10.62
N TYR A 518 10.81 2.03 -11.84
CA TYR A 518 12.06 1.45 -12.36
C TYR A 518 12.26 1.70 -13.85
N PHE A 519 13.49 1.54 -14.31
CA PHE A 519 13.88 1.60 -15.72
C PHE A 519 13.61 0.26 -16.43
N THR A 520 12.84 0.28 -17.52
CA THR A 520 12.39 -0.93 -18.24
C THR A 520 13.45 -1.54 -19.16
N ASP A 521 14.54 -0.82 -19.41
CA ASP A 521 15.70 -1.29 -20.19
C ASP A 521 16.75 -1.98 -19.31
N THR A 522 16.92 -1.53 -18.07
CA THR A 522 17.98 -2.01 -17.15
C THR A 522 17.46 -2.72 -15.90
N GLY A 523 16.17 -2.59 -15.59
CA GLY A 523 15.53 -3.16 -14.40
C GLY A 523 15.87 -2.43 -13.11
N LYS A 524 16.74 -1.41 -13.16
CA LYS A 524 17.16 -0.65 -11.97
C LYS A 524 16.01 0.18 -11.43
N GLN A 525 15.81 0.09 -10.11
CA GLN A 525 14.98 1.04 -9.37
C GLN A 525 15.45 2.48 -9.65
N ARG A 526 14.49 3.40 -9.74
CA ARG A 526 14.81 4.83 -9.80
C ARG A 526 14.84 5.51 -8.43
N SER A 527 13.78 5.39 -7.63
CA SER A 527 13.75 5.96 -6.26
C SER A 527 12.74 5.30 -5.34
N PHE A 528 11.49 5.13 -5.79
CA PHE A 528 10.40 4.65 -4.93
C PHE A 528 10.61 3.21 -4.49
N GLN A 529 10.10 2.86 -3.30
CA GLN A 529 10.08 1.49 -2.76
C GLN A 529 9.11 1.40 -1.59
N ALA A 530 8.63 0.19 -1.29
CA ALA A 530 7.77 -0.10 -0.14
C ALA A 530 6.46 0.72 -0.09
N ARG A 531 5.96 1.19 -1.24
CA ARG A 531 4.72 1.99 -1.35
C ARG A 531 3.51 1.07 -1.45
N SER A 532 2.35 1.56 -1.02
CA SER A 532 1.09 0.82 -1.11
C SER A 532 0.55 0.67 -2.54
N VAL A 533 1.00 1.52 -3.47
CA VAL A 533 0.55 1.56 -4.87
C VAL A 533 0.64 0.21 -5.59
N VAL A 534 1.51 -0.69 -5.12
CA VAL A 534 1.60 -2.06 -5.63
C VAL A 534 0.31 -2.87 -5.46
N GLY A 535 -0.62 -2.42 -4.60
CA GLY A 535 -1.99 -2.94 -4.53
C GLY A 535 -2.72 -2.89 -5.88
N GLY A 536 -2.29 -2.04 -6.80
CA GLY A 536 -2.81 -1.93 -8.16
C GLY A 536 -2.65 -3.20 -8.98
N VAL A 537 -1.74 -4.11 -8.58
CA VAL A 537 -1.57 -5.44 -9.17
C VAL A 537 -2.87 -6.26 -9.14
N PHE A 538 -3.73 -6.04 -8.15
CA PHE A 538 -4.97 -6.81 -7.98
C PHE A 538 -6.13 -6.34 -8.88
N ILE A 539 -5.94 -5.28 -9.67
CA ILE A 539 -7.00 -4.73 -10.53
C ILE A 539 -7.55 -5.74 -11.53
N ARG A 540 -6.73 -6.69 -11.99
CA ARG A 540 -7.14 -7.70 -12.98
C ARG A 540 -8.31 -8.54 -12.48
N ILE A 541 -8.35 -8.88 -11.18
CA ILE A 541 -9.44 -9.68 -10.60
C ILE A 541 -10.77 -8.91 -10.65
N LEU A 542 -10.76 -7.57 -10.62
CA LEU A 542 -11.98 -6.77 -10.63
C LEU A 542 -12.79 -6.90 -11.94
N TYR A 543 -12.18 -7.40 -13.02
CA TYR A 543 -12.86 -7.72 -14.27
C TYR A 543 -13.68 -9.02 -14.19
N ASP A 544 -13.42 -9.89 -13.21
CA ASP A 544 -14.23 -11.07 -12.92
C ASP A 544 -15.17 -10.77 -11.74
N HIS A 545 -16.41 -10.41 -12.06
CA HIS A 545 -17.41 -10.11 -11.03
C HIS A 545 -17.69 -11.27 -10.08
N SER A 546 -17.51 -12.53 -10.50
CA SER A 546 -17.70 -13.68 -9.61
C SER A 546 -16.59 -13.74 -8.57
N LEU A 547 -15.33 -13.62 -9.01
CA LEU A 547 -14.19 -13.59 -8.10
C LEU A 547 -14.19 -12.35 -7.22
N TRP A 548 -14.50 -11.17 -7.77
CA TRP A 548 -14.62 -9.96 -6.97
C TRP A 548 -15.70 -10.12 -5.88
N ASN A 549 -16.86 -10.67 -6.23
CA ASN A 549 -17.90 -10.97 -5.24
C ASN A 549 -17.48 -12.02 -4.21
N LYS A 550 -16.69 -13.04 -4.59
CA LYS A 550 -16.16 -14.05 -3.66
C LYS A 550 -15.28 -13.40 -2.59
N TRP A 551 -14.28 -12.62 -3.02
CA TRP A 551 -13.25 -12.11 -2.12
C TRP A 551 -13.73 -10.98 -1.22
N ARG A 552 -14.64 -10.11 -1.70
CA ARG A 552 -15.12 -8.99 -0.89
C ARG A 552 -16.02 -9.39 0.30
N HIS A 553 -16.58 -10.61 0.28
CA HIS A 553 -17.41 -11.16 1.35
C HIS A 553 -16.68 -12.21 2.19
N ARG A 554 -15.41 -12.49 1.87
CA ARG A 554 -14.54 -13.35 2.67
C ARG A 554 -14.14 -12.62 3.94
#